data_AF-A0A956EC42-F1
#
_entry.id   AF-A0A956EC42-F1
#
_cell.length_a   1.000
_cell.length_b   1.000
_cell.length_c   1.000
_cell.angle_alpha   90.00
_cell.angle_beta   90.00
_cell.angle_gamma   90.00
#
_symmetry.space_group_name_H-M   'P 1'
#
loop_
_entity.id
_entity.type
_entity.pdbx_description
1 polymer ?
#
loop_
_entity_poly.entity_id
_entity_poly.type
_entity_poly.pdbx_seq_one_letter_code
_entity_poly.pdbx_strand_id
1 'polypeptide(L)'
;MPGGNDRDLDPVKELKIRAKLLHRGLTRGEAAALARLRVLPELRRASDENLSNHSGELKRKHCLAVVARECGFPSWEHASRALSGDLQITEHGTLLYGSSGVLNHWFADYEEARAAWSEVRRAGAAYLLAYKRDFFVTGSVFVESLGLDPDDPDWEVLGWDWVKPKDTSARSRLYYRRLMAQRR
;
A
#
# COMPACT_ATOMS: atom_id res chain seq x y z
N MET A 1 3.50 27.63 -12.36
CA MET A 1 3.10 26.55 -13.28
C MET A 1 3.95 25.31 -13.03
N PRO A 2 3.41 24.27 -12.37
CA PRO A 2 3.94 22.91 -12.50
C PRO A 2 2.78 21.93 -12.75
N GLY A 3 2.48 21.62 -14.01
CA GLY A 3 1.33 20.77 -14.37
C GLY A 3 1.71 19.50 -15.14
N GLY A 4 2.99 19.13 -15.14
CA GLY A 4 3.54 18.16 -16.11
C GLY A 4 3.71 16.71 -15.63
N ASN A 5 3.73 16.41 -14.33
CA ASN A 5 4.22 15.09 -13.86
C ASN A 5 3.24 14.27 -13.01
N ASP A 6 2.06 14.80 -12.67
CA ASP A 6 1.11 14.12 -11.79
C ASP A 6 0.34 12.96 -12.46
N ARG A 7 0.26 12.94 -13.79
CA ARG A 7 -0.45 11.88 -14.53
C ARG A 7 0.30 10.54 -14.59
N ASP A 8 1.58 10.51 -14.23
CA ASP A 8 2.39 9.29 -14.23
C ASP A 8 2.51 8.60 -12.87
N LEU A 9 2.11 9.29 -11.79
CA LEU A 9 2.13 8.78 -10.41
C LEU A 9 0.79 8.15 -10.02
N ASP A 10 0.30 7.21 -10.83
CA ASP A 10 -0.94 6.48 -10.57
C ASP A 10 -0.66 5.11 -9.93
N PRO A 11 -0.92 4.94 -8.61
CA PRO A 11 -0.71 3.67 -7.91
C PRO A 11 -1.58 2.53 -8.43
N VAL A 12 -2.79 2.81 -8.93
CA VAL A 12 -3.70 1.78 -9.48
C VAL A 12 -3.18 1.28 -10.83
N LYS A 13 -2.72 2.19 -11.69
CA LYS A 13 -2.03 1.84 -12.95
C LYS A 13 -0.80 0.99 -12.68
N GLU A 14 -0.04 1.33 -11.66
CA GLU A 14 1.13 0.57 -11.23
C GLU A 14 0.79 -0.89 -10.83
N LEU A 15 -0.24 -1.11 -10.01
CA LEU A 15 -0.69 -2.48 -9.69
C LEU A 15 -1.15 -3.26 -10.94
N LYS A 16 -1.83 -2.58 -11.89
CA LYS A 16 -2.24 -3.20 -13.17
C LYS A 16 -1.04 -3.62 -14.02
N ILE A 17 0.08 -2.88 -13.95
CA ILE A 17 1.35 -3.22 -14.61
C ILE A 17 1.96 -4.46 -13.94
N ARG A 18 2.09 -4.47 -12.61
CA ARG A 18 2.58 -5.64 -11.85
C ARG A 18 1.79 -6.91 -12.17
N ALA A 19 0.46 -6.81 -12.21
CA ALA A 19 -0.40 -7.95 -12.51
C ALA A 19 -0.20 -8.46 -13.95
N LYS A 20 0.07 -7.56 -14.91
CA LYS A 20 0.38 -7.95 -16.30
C LYS A 20 1.74 -8.66 -16.39
N LEU A 21 2.74 -8.20 -15.65
CA LEU A 21 4.05 -8.85 -15.58
C LEU A 21 3.96 -10.23 -14.92
N LEU A 22 3.24 -10.33 -13.80
CA LEU A 22 2.97 -11.61 -13.13
C LEU A 22 2.26 -12.58 -14.06
N HIS A 23 1.21 -12.14 -14.77
CA HIS A 23 0.50 -12.97 -15.73
C HIS A 23 1.41 -13.55 -16.81
N ARG A 24 2.31 -12.71 -17.37
CA ARG A 24 3.31 -13.17 -18.36
C ARG A 24 4.30 -14.19 -17.78
N GLY A 25 4.76 -13.99 -16.55
CA GLY A 25 5.63 -14.96 -15.88
C GLY A 25 4.94 -16.30 -15.63
N LEU A 26 3.65 -16.27 -15.26
CA LEU A 26 2.84 -17.48 -15.08
C LEU A 26 2.67 -18.24 -16.39
N THR A 27 2.37 -17.55 -17.50
CA THR A 27 2.26 -18.21 -18.82
C THR A 27 3.58 -18.80 -19.32
N ARG A 28 4.71 -18.35 -18.77
CA ARG A 28 6.05 -18.86 -19.06
C ARG A 28 6.49 -19.97 -18.10
N GLY A 29 5.68 -20.30 -17.10
CA GLY A 29 6.02 -21.28 -16.07
C GLY A 29 7.15 -20.84 -15.14
N GLU A 30 7.37 -19.54 -14.96
CA GLU A 30 8.46 -19.04 -14.11
C GLU A 30 8.21 -19.41 -12.65
N ALA A 31 9.17 -20.13 -12.03
CA ALA A 31 9.05 -20.60 -10.65
C ALA A 31 8.77 -19.45 -9.66
N ALA A 32 9.40 -18.28 -9.86
CA ALA A 32 9.16 -17.09 -9.04
C ALA A 32 7.73 -16.56 -9.18
N ALA A 33 7.12 -16.62 -10.37
CA ALA A 33 5.75 -16.20 -10.59
C ALA A 33 4.75 -17.18 -9.94
N LEU A 34 5.02 -18.49 -10.04
CA LEU A 34 4.22 -19.53 -9.40
C LEU A 34 4.25 -19.41 -7.87
N ALA A 35 5.43 -19.16 -7.29
CA ALA A 35 5.58 -18.99 -5.84
C ALA A 35 4.70 -17.85 -5.28
N ARG A 36 4.54 -16.75 -6.04
CA ARG A 36 3.70 -15.61 -5.66
C ARG A 36 2.22 -15.95 -5.53
N LEU A 37 1.73 -16.97 -6.23
CA LEU A 37 0.33 -17.42 -6.11
C LEU A 37 -0.03 -17.87 -4.69
N ARG A 38 0.95 -18.30 -3.89
CA ARG A 38 0.75 -18.78 -2.52
C ARG A 38 0.30 -17.70 -1.53
N VAL A 39 0.34 -16.42 -1.93
CA VAL A 39 -0.27 -15.33 -1.15
C VAL A 39 -1.80 -15.49 -1.05
N LEU A 40 -2.41 -16.16 -2.03
CA LEU A 40 -3.83 -16.51 -2.02
C LEU A 40 -4.07 -17.68 -1.07
N PRO A 41 -4.98 -17.56 -0.09
CA PRO A 41 -5.27 -18.62 0.88
C PRO A 41 -5.61 -19.96 0.24
N GLU A 42 -6.37 -19.94 -0.85
CA GLU A 42 -6.78 -21.10 -1.63
C GLU A 42 -5.60 -21.84 -2.30
N LEU A 43 -4.50 -21.14 -2.59
CA LEU A 43 -3.31 -21.69 -3.26
C LEU A 43 -2.10 -21.81 -2.33
N ARG A 44 -2.23 -21.40 -1.07
CA ARG A 44 -1.14 -21.38 -0.09
C ARG A 44 -0.46 -22.74 0.10
N ARG A 45 -1.25 -23.81 0.07
CA ARG A 45 -0.79 -25.20 0.26
C ARG A 45 -0.64 -25.98 -1.06
N ALA A 46 -0.81 -25.33 -2.21
CA ALA A 46 -0.68 -25.99 -3.50
C ALA A 46 0.79 -26.36 -3.78
N SER A 47 1.01 -27.56 -4.33
CA SER A 47 2.31 -28.00 -4.82
C SER A 47 2.72 -27.21 -6.06
N ASP A 48 4.03 -27.12 -6.33
CA ASP A 48 4.52 -26.46 -7.55
C ASP A 48 3.97 -27.12 -8.81
N GLU A 49 3.82 -28.44 -8.81
CA GLU A 49 3.21 -29.20 -9.90
C GLU A 49 1.75 -28.79 -10.14
N ASN A 50 0.95 -28.69 -9.07
CA ASN A 50 -0.45 -28.25 -9.20
C ASN A 50 -0.53 -26.80 -9.70
N LEU A 51 0.34 -25.91 -9.21
CA LEU A 51 0.37 -24.52 -9.65
C LEU A 51 0.79 -24.40 -11.12
N SER A 52 1.78 -25.18 -11.54
CA SER A 52 2.25 -25.21 -12.93
C SER A 52 1.16 -25.71 -13.88
N ASN A 53 0.51 -26.83 -13.53
CA ASN A 53 -0.54 -27.44 -14.35
C ASN A 53 -1.75 -26.52 -14.58
N HIS A 54 -2.10 -25.67 -13.60
CA HIS A 54 -3.23 -24.74 -13.70
C HIS A 54 -2.80 -23.31 -14.10
N SER A 55 -1.49 -23.07 -14.31
CA SER A 55 -0.96 -21.72 -14.57
C SER A 55 -1.53 -21.10 -15.85
N GLY A 56 -1.81 -21.91 -16.88
CA GLY A 56 -2.43 -21.47 -18.13
C GLY A 56 -3.89 -21.04 -18.02
N GLU A 57 -4.60 -21.50 -16.99
CA GLU A 57 -6.02 -21.15 -16.75
C GLU A 57 -6.17 -19.84 -15.95
N LEU A 58 -5.07 -19.35 -15.37
CA LEU A 58 -5.06 -18.14 -14.57
C LEU A 58 -5.26 -16.90 -15.44
N LYS A 59 -6.43 -16.30 -15.27
CA LYS A 59 -6.81 -14.99 -15.84
C LYS A 59 -6.13 -13.83 -15.09
N ARG A 60 -5.96 -12.71 -15.80
CA ARG A 60 -5.43 -11.44 -15.26
C ARG A 60 -6.08 -10.98 -13.95
N LYS A 61 -7.38 -11.27 -13.74
CA LYS A 61 -8.08 -10.96 -12.49
C LYS A 61 -7.46 -11.64 -11.26
N HIS A 62 -6.93 -12.86 -11.41
CA HIS A 62 -6.26 -13.57 -10.31
C HIS A 62 -4.91 -12.92 -10.00
N CYS A 63 -4.18 -12.48 -11.04
CA CYS A 63 -2.93 -11.73 -10.86
C CYS A 63 -3.15 -10.39 -10.13
N LEU A 64 -4.27 -9.70 -10.38
CA LEU A 64 -4.64 -8.49 -9.63
C LEU A 64 -4.88 -8.79 -8.15
N ALA A 65 -5.56 -9.89 -7.84
CA ALA A 65 -5.78 -10.32 -6.45
C ALA A 65 -4.47 -10.66 -5.74
N VAL A 66 -3.54 -11.35 -6.41
CA VAL A 66 -2.20 -11.64 -5.88
C VAL A 66 -1.45 -10.36 -5.55
N VAL A 67 -1.32 -9.45 -6.52
CA VAL A 67 -0.58 -8.20 -6.33
C VAL A 67 -1.22 -7.32 -5.24
N ALA A 68 -2.54 -7.26 -5.16
CA ALA A 68 -3.23 -6.52 -4.09
C ALA A 68 -2.87 -7.07 -2.70
N ARG A 69 -2.87 -8.40 -2.54
CA ARG A 69 -2.51 -9.05 -1.28
C ARG A 69 -1.05 -8.90 -0.90
N GLU A 70 -0.13 -8.97 -1.86
CA GLU A 70 1.29 -8.69 -1.61
C GLU A 70 1.53 -7.26 -1.13
N CYS A 71 0.72 -6.31 -1.61
CA CYS A 71 0.75 -4.93 -1.13
C CYS A 71 0.04 -4.75 0.22
N GLY A 72 -0.53 -5.81 0.81
CA GLY A 72 -1.20 -5.75 2.11
C GLY A 72 -2.69 -5.43 2.06
N PHE A 73 -3.34 -5.46 0.90
CA PHE A 73 -4.78 -5.25 0.76
C PHE A 73 -5.55 -6.57 0.69
N PRO A 74 -6.79 -6.65 1.22
CA PRO A 74 -7.57 -7.88 1.20
C PRO A 74 -8.04 -8.32 -0.20
N SER A 75 -8.32 -7.35 -1.08
CA SER A 75 -8.76 -7.61 -2.46
C SER A 75 -8.31 -6.52 -3.43
N TRP A 76 -8.44 -6.78 -4.73
CA TRP A 76 -8.17 -5.80 -5.78
C TRP A 76 -9.12 -4.60 -5.71
N GLU A 77 -10.41 -4.83 -5.50
CA GLU A 77 -11.42 -3.77 -5.39
C GLU A 77 -11.09 -2.84 -4.23
N HIS A 78 -10.69 -3.42 -3.10
CA HIS A 78 -10.27 -2.68 -1.93
C HIS A 78 -9.00 -1.86 -2.21
N ALA A 79 -7.96 -2.47 -2.80
CA ALA A 79 -6.74 -1.77 -3.19
C ALA A 79 -7.05 -0.61 -4.16
N SER A 80 -7.85 -0.87 -5.20
CA SER A 80 -8.20 0.14 -6.19
C SER A 80 -8.91 1.33 -5.56
N ARG A 81 -9.85 1.11 -4.64
CA ARG A 81 -10.54 2.21 -3.93
C ARG A 81 -9.57 2.99 -3.04
N ALA A 82 -8.74 2.30 -2.26
CA ALA A 82 -7.80 2.94 -1.32
C ALA A 82 -6.76 3.81 -2.05
N LEU A 83 -6.19 3.25 -3.11
CA LEU A 83 -5.17 3.90 -3.92
C LEU A 83 -5.73 5.05 -4.79
N SER A 84 -7.02 5.01 -5.13
CA SER A 84 -7.71 6.08 -5.87
C SER A 84 -8.19 7.22 -4.97
N GLY A 85 -7.97 7.15 -3.65
CA GLY A 85 -8.35 8.23 -2.74
C GLY A 85 -9.77 8.13 -2.18
N ASP A 86 -10.42 6.96 -2.22
CA ASP A 86 -11.73 6.79 -1.56
C ASP A 86 -11.62 6.98 -0.04
N LEU A 87 -12.45 7.87 0.50
CA LEU A 87 -12.50 8.22 1.92
C LEU A 87 -13.48 7.36 2.73
N GLN A 88 -14.32 6.55 2.07
CA GLN A 88 -15.31 5.68 2.71
C GLN A 88 -14.72 4.33 3.15
N ILE A 89 -13.42 4.16 3.03
CA ILE A 89 -12.74 2.92 3.40
C ILE A 89 -12.38 2.98 4.88
N THR A 90 -12.77 1.93 5.61
CA THR A 90 -12.52 1.77 7.06
C THR A 90 -11.38 0.82 7.39
N GLU A 91 -10.82 0.16 6.37
CA GLU A 91 -9.74 -0.81 6.48
C GLU A 91 -8.62 -0.34 5.55
N HIS A 92 -7.44 -0.01 6.06
CA HIS A 92 -6.36 0.60 5.28
C HIS A 92 -5.31 -0.42 4.80
N GLY A 93 -5.54 -1.71 5.09
CA GLY A 93 -4.59 -2.77 4.79
C GLY A 93 -3.28 -2.62 5.58
N THR A 94 -2.22 -3.23 5.09
CA THR A 94 -0.91 -3.24 5.78
C THR A 94 0.20 -2.54 4.99
N LEU A 95 -0.13 -1.83 3.90
CA LEU A 95 0.86 -1.23 2.99
C LEU A 95 1.80 -0.23 3.69
N LEU A 96 1.25 0.56 4.62
CA LEU A 96 1.96 1.56 5.41
C LEU A 96 2.57 1.02 6.70
N TYR A 97 2.63 -0.30 6.84
CA TYR A 97 3.29 -0.94 7.96
C TYR A 97 4.45 -1.78 7.45
N GLY A 98 5.60 -1.59 8.08
CA GLY A 98 6.82 -2.35 7.81
C GLY A 98 7.39 -2.87 9.12
N SER A 99 8.31 -3.82 9.04
CA SER A 99 9.08 -4.28 10.19
C SER A 99 10.13 -3.23 10.56
N SER A 100 9.70 -2.14 11.17
CA SER A 100 10.60 -1.15 11.77
C SER A 100 10.76 -1.48 13.26
N GLY A 101 11.98 -1.39 13.79
CA GLY A 101 12.20 -1.44 15.25
C GLY A 101 11.75 -0.19 16.01
N VAL A 102 10.94 0.67 15.37
CA VAL A 102 10.46 1.94 15.93
C VAL A 102 9.19 1.70 16.74
N LEU A 103 9.13 2.29 17.93
CA LEU A 103 7.93 2.27 18.76
C LEU A 103 6.93 3.32 18.23
N ASN A 104 5.73 2.86 17.88
CA ASN A 104 4.61 3.71 17.46
C ASN A 104 3.56 3.75 18.57
N HIS A 105 2.84 4.87 18.69
CA HIS A 105 1.70 4.98 19.60
C HIS A 105 0.43 4.55 18.85
N TRP A 106 -0.25 3.53 19.37
CA TRP A 106 -1.39 2.87 18.72
C TRP A 106 -2.72 3.27 19.36
N PHE A 107 -3.75 3.40 18.53
CA PHE A 107 -5.08 3.83 18.89
C PHE A 107 -6.12 3.04 18.07
N ALA A 108 -7.20 2.61 18.72
CA ALA A 108 -8.34 1.97 18.04
C ALA A 108 -9.35 3.00 17.52
N ASP A 109 -9.40 4.18 18.14
CA ASP A 109 -10.27 5.29 17.74
C ASP A 109 -9.49 6.38 17.00
N TYR A 110 -10.10 6.92 15.94
CA TYR A 110 -9.47 7.94 15.11
C TYR A 110 -9.36 9.29 15.82
N GLU A 111 -10.38 9.70 16.58
CA GLU A 111 -10.36 11.01 17.23
C GLU A 111 -9.33 11.04 18.37
N GLU A 112 -9.15 9.92 19.10
CA GLU A 112 -8.04 9.74 20.04
C GLU A 112 -6.68 9.84 19.34
N ALA A 113 -6.50 9.11 18.24
CA ALA A 113 -5.25 9.13 17.46
C ALA A 113 -4.93 10.54 16.94
N ARG A 114 -5.95 11.27 16.49
CA ARG A 114 -5.84 12.64 15.99
C ARG A 114 -5.48 13.63 17.09
N ALA A 115 -6.06 13.48 18.28
CA ALA A 115 -5.72 14.31 19.43
C ALA A 115 -4.24 14.13 19.82
N ALA A 116 -3.80 12.88 19.99
CA ALA A 116 -2.41 12.56 20.30
C ALA A 116 -1.45 13.04 19.20
N TRP A 117 -1.81 12.84 17.92
CA TRP A 117 -1.04 13.35 16.80
C TRP A 117 -0.87 14.86 16.84
N SER A 118 -1.94 15.61 17.10
CA SER A 118 -1.92 17.08 17.19
C SER A 118 -0.98 17.56 18.30
N GLU A 119 -0.93 16.86 19.42
CA GLU A 119 0.00 17.18 20.53
C GLU A 119 1.46 16.92 20.15
N VAL A 120 1.79 15.72 19.65
CA VAL A 120 3.15 15.38 19.23
C VAL A 120 3.64 16.32 18.12
N ARG A 121 2.73 16.69 17.22
CA ARG A 121 3.03 17.57 16.09
C ARG A 121 3.40 19.00 16.50
N ARG A 122 2.95 19.48 17.65
CA ARG A 122 3.40 20.77 18.20
C ARG A 122 4.87 20.74 18.64
N ALA A 123 5.38 19.56 18.99
CA ALA A 123 6.76 19.35 19.41
C ALA A 123 7.71 19.00 18.26
N GLY A 124 7.20 18.53 17.11
CA GLY A 124 8.02 18.19 15.94
C GLY A 124 7.26 17.50 14.81
N ALA A 125 7.99 16.93 13.85
CA ALA A 125 7.40 16.23 12.71
C ALA A 125 6.70 14.93 13.16
N ALA A 126 5.39 14.84 12.92
CA ALA A 126 4.57 13.69 13.27
C ALA A 126 3.54 13.38 12.17
N TYR A 127 3.31 12.10 11.94
CA TYR A 127 2.45 11.56 10.89
C TYR A 127 1.39 10.66 11.52
N LEU A 128 0.12 10.86 11.13
CA LEU A 128 -0.97 9.97 11.49
C LEU A 128 -1.19 8.97 10.36
N LEU A 129 -0.90 7.70 10.63
CA LEU A 129 -1.02 6.60 9.69
C LEU A 129 -2.05 5.58 10.18
N ALA A 130 -2.44 4.66 9.30
CA ALA A 130 -3.35 3.57 9.62
C ALA A 130 -2.74 2.21 9.31
N TYR A 131 -3.14 1.22 10.10
CA TYR A 131 -2.86 -0.18 9.90
C TYR A 131 -4.13 -0.97 10.14
N LYS A 132 -4.62 -1.60 9.08
CA LYS A 132 -5.95 -2.21 9.07
C LYS A 132 -7.03 -1.23 9.52
N ARG A 133 -7.63 -1.45 10.69
CA ARG A 133 -8.66 -0.59 11.29
C ARG A 133 -8.12 0.28 12.43
N ASP A 134 -6.85 0.09 12.78
CA ASP A 134 -6.20 0.81 13.85
C ASP A 134 -5.41 1.99 13.28
N PHE A 135 -5.13 2.95 14.15
CA PHE A 135 -4.42 4.18 13.84
C PHE A 135 -3.16 4.27 14.68
N PHE A 136 -2.14 4.90 14.14
CA PHE A 136 -0.93 5.12 14.92
C PHE A 136 -0.22 6.41 14.54
N VAL A 137 0.41 7.01 15.54
CA VAL A 137 1.22 8.22 15.41
C VAL A 137 2.69 7.83 15.36
N THR A 138 3.41 8.41 14.40
CA THR A 138 4.81 8.10 14.18
C THR A 138 5.62 9.31 13.72
N GLY A 139 6.95 9.19 13.77
CA GLY A 139 7.91 10.22 13.37
C GLY A 139 8.55 9.95 12.00
N SER A 140 9.46 10.84 11.60
CA SER A 140 10.17 10.76 10.30
C SER A 140 10.94 9.45 10.12
N VAL A 141 11.60 8.93 11.17
CA VAL A 141 12.38 7.68 11.11
C VAL A 141 11.53 6.49 10.63
N PHE A 142 10.26 6.42 11.04
CA PHE A 142 9.36 5.37 10.56
C PHE A 142 8.99 5.58 9.09
N VAL A 143 8.70 6.83 8.69
CA VAL A 143 8.40 7.18 7.29
C VAL A 143 9.56 6.81 6.37
N GLU A 144 10.80 7.10 6.77
CA GLU A 144 12.02 6.69 6.06
C GLU A 144 12.13 5.16 5.96
N SER A 145 11.79 4.44 7.04
CA SER A 145 11.82 2.98 7.05
C SER A 145 10.80 2.35 6.08
N LEU A 146 9.72 3.07 5.74
CA LEU A 146 8.78 2.67 4.68
C LEU A 146 9.32 2.93 3.27
N GLY A 147 10.48 3.58 3.15
CA GLY A 147 11.08 4.05 1.91
C GLY A 147 10.42 5.32 1.36
N LEU A 148 9.72 6.07 2.21
CA LEU A 148 9.14 7.37 1.89
C LEU A 148 10.06 8.48 2.39
N ASP A 149 10.05 9.61 1.70
CA ASP A 149 10.77 10.81 2.12
C ASP A 149 9.89 11.58 3.14
N PRO A 150 10.35 11.80 4.39
CA PRO A 150 9.61 12.60 5.37
C PRO A 150 9.43 14.05 4.94
N ASP A 151 10.36 14.59 4.14
CA ASP A 151 10.32 15.98 3.68
C ASP A 151 9.55 16.14 2.36
N ASP A 152 8.88 15.07 1.89
CA ASP A 152 8.03 15.13 0.70
C ASP A 152 6.93 16.19 0.90
N PRO A 153 6.81 17.19 0.00
CA PRO A 153 5.78 18.24 0.13
C PRO A 153 4.35 17.68 0.10
N ASP A 154 4.16 16.47 -0.45
CA ASP A 154 2.85 15.81 -0.40
C ASP A 154 2.38 15.55 1.04
N TRP A 155 3.28 15.41 2.03
CA TRP A 155 2.89 15.29 3.43
C TRP A 155 2.23 16.55 3.97
N GLU A 156 2.74 17.72 3.61
CA GLU A 156 2.14 19.01 3.97
C GLU A 156 0.79 19.20 3.29
N VAL A 157 0.70 18.89 1.99
CA VAL A 157 -0.54 18.98 1.22
C VAL A 157 -1.60 18.01 1.76
N LEU A 158 -1.20 16.81 2.17
CA LEU A 158 -2.05 15.84 2.85
C LEU A 158 -2.59 16.36 4.19
N GLY A 159 -1.86 17.29 4.82
CA GLY A 159 -2.08 17.72 6.20
C GLY A 159 -1.50 16.74 7.22
N TRP A 160 -0.56 15.89 6.81
CA TRP A 160 0.09 14.84 7.60
C TRP A 160 -0.85 13.86 8.32
N ASP A 161 -2.12 13.86 7.92
CA ASP A 161 -3.16 12.89 8.29
C ASP A 161 -3.49 12.02 7.09
N TRP A 162 -3.05 10.77 7.12
CA TRP A 162 -3.31 9.82 6.04
C TRP A 162 -4.76 9.34 5.98
N VAL A 163 -5.41 9.29 7.14
CA VAL A 163 -6.74 8.70 7.32
C VAL A 163 -7.79 9.63 6.75
N LYS A 164 -7.75 10.90 7.17
CA LYS A 164 -8.61 11.97 6.68
C LYS A 164 -7.76 13.06 5.99
N PRO A 165 -7.22 12.77 4.80
CA PRO A 165 -6.34 13.69 4.10
C PRO A 165 -7.09 14.95 3.65
N LYS A 166 -6.40 16.09 3.65
CA LYS A 166 -6.90 17.32 3.03
C LYS A 166 -6.95 17.23 1.51
N ASP A 167 -6.04 16.45 0.92
CA ASP A 167 -5.92 16.22 -0.51
C ASP A 167 -5.73 14.72 -0.79
N THR A 168 -6.68 14.14 -1.52
CA THR A 168 -6.65 12.71 -1.87
C THR A 168 -5.62 12.39 -2.95
N SER A 169 -5.25 13.35 -3.80
CA SER A 169 -4.23 13.19 -4.84
C SER A 169 -2.84 13.11 -4.23
N ALA A 170 -2.54 13.93 -3.22
CA ALA A 170 -1.31 13.82 -2.44
C ALA A 170 -1.17 12.44 -1.79
N ARG A 171 -2.26 11.90 -1.23
CA ARG A 171 -2.29 10.53 -0.71
C ARG A 171 -1.97 9.49 -1.79
N SER A 172 -2.57 9.61 -2.98
CA SER A 172 -2.31 8.72 -4.10
C SER A 172 -0.86 8.77 -4.59
N ARG A 173 -0.22 9.95 -4.62
CA ARG A 173 1.20 10.10 -4.96
C ARG A 173 2.11 9.45 -3.93
N LEU A 174 1.85 9.63 -2.63
CA LEU A 174 2.60 8.96 -1.57
C LEU A 174 2.42 7.43 -1.62
N TYR A 175 1.21 6.93 -1.91
CA TYR A 175 0.99 5.51 -2.17
C TYR A 175 1.84 4.99 -3.34
N TYR A 176 1.90 5.74 -4.44
CA TYR A 176 2.72 5.38 -5.59
C TYR A 176 4.20 5.27 -5.20
N ARG A 177 4.74 6.25 -4.45
CA ARG A 177 6.12 6.23 -3.96
C ARG A 177 6.38 5.03 -3.05
N ARG A 178 5.47 4.72 -2.13
CA ARG A 178 5.56 3.54 -1.26
C ARG A 178 5.60 2.24 -2.08
N LEU A 179 4.75 2.13 -3.10
CA LEU A 179 4.77 0.99 -4.00
C LEU A 179 6.10 0.88 -4.74
N MET A 180 6.68 2.00 -5.21
CA MET A 180 8.00 2.01 -5.84
C MET A 180 9.10 1.56 -4.88
N ALA A 181 9.04 1.97 -3.61
CA ALA A 181 10.00 1.54 -2.59
C ALA A 181 9.98 0.03 -2.34
N GLN A 182 8.81 -0.63 -2.42
CA GLN A 182 8.69 -2.08 -2.30
C GLN A 182 9.30 -2.89 -3.46
N ARG A 183 9.72 -2.25 -4.55
CA ARG A 183 10.36 -2.94 -5.69
C ARG A 183 11.87 -3.15 -5.50
N ARG A 184 12.48 -2.48 -4.52
CA ARG A 184 13.90 -2.59 -4.19
C ARG A 184 14.16 -3.80 -3.30
#